data_AF-A0A7M3BJJ1-F1
#
_entry.id   AF-A0A7M3BJJ1-F1
#
_cell.length_a   1.000
_cell.length_b   1.000
_cell.length_c   1.000
_cell.angle_alpha   90.00
_cell.angle_beta   90.00
_cell.angle_gamma   90.00
#
_symmetry.space_group_name_H-M   'P 1'
#
loop_
_entity.id
_entity.type
_entity.pdbx_description
1 polymer ?
#
loop_
_entity_poly.entity_id
_entity_poly.type
_entity_poly.pdbx_seq_one_letter_code
_entity_poly.pdbx_strand_id
1 'polypeptide(L)' 'MLEKFERYPLTFGPTPIERLDRLGKHLGDKVEIYVKREDCNSGLAFGGNKLRKLEYIVPDAIASDADTLVTIGGV' A
#
# COMPACT_ATOMS: atom_id res chain seq x y z
N MET A 1 -16.76 11.29 1.60
CA MET A 1 -16.18 10.78 2.86
C MET A 1 -15.83 9.33 2.68
N LEU A 2 -14.57 8.98 2.90
CA LEU A 2 -14.02 7.62 2.84
C LEU A 2 -14.32 6.85 4.13
N GLU A 3 -14.59 7.58 5.21
CA GLU A 3 -14.85 7.14 6.57
C GLU A 3 -16.11 6.25 6.70
N LYS A 4 -17.00 6.30 5.69
CA LYS A 4 -18.21 5.46 5.64
C LYS A 4 -17.93 4.01 5.20
N PHE A 5 -16.71 3.72 4.73
CA PHE A 5 -16.29 2.38 4.33
C PHE A 5 -15.35 1.83 5.39
N GLU A 6 -15.65 0.63 5.89
CA GLU A 6 -14.80 -0.03 6.87
C GLU A 6 -13.40 -0.31 6.31
N ARG A 7 -12.41 -0.26 7.21
CA ARG A 7 -11.01 -0.51 6.87
C ARG A 7 -10.40 -1.45 7.90
N TYR A 8 -9.99 -2.64 7.45
CA TYR A 8 -9.25 -3.59 8.27
C TYR A 8 -7.76 -3.22 8.29
N PRO A 9 -7.12 -3.03 9.46
CA PRO A 9 -5.73 -2.59 9.53
C PRO A 9 -4.77 -3.72 9.11
N LEU A 10 -4.16 -3.58 7.94
CA LEU A 10 -3.11 -4.49 7.42
C LEU A 10 -1.76 -3.81 7.25
N THR A 11 -1.71 -2.48 7.42
CA THR A 11 -0.51 -1.66 7.28
C THR A 11 -0.09 -1.06 8.63
N PHE A 12 1.18 -0.63 8.73
CA PHE A 12 1.68 0.10 9.91
C PHE A 12 1.06 1.50 10.06
N GLY A 13 0.41 2.03 9.00
CA GLY A 13 -0.17 3.38 8.98
C GLY A 13 0.17 4.17 7.72
N PRO A 14 0.20 5.52 7.79
CA PRO A 14 0.69 6.36 6.71
C PRO A 14 2.14 6.03 6.37
N THR A 15 2.42 5.80 5.09
CA THR A 15 3.77 5.41 4.64
C THR A 15 4.70 6.60 4.51
N PRO A 16 6.00 6.44 4.83
CA PRO A 16 7.01 7.48 4.68
C PRO A 16 7.08 8.05 3.26
N ILE A 17 7.49 9.32 3.16
CA ILE A 17 7.85 9.97 1.90
C ILE A 17 9.31 10.37 2.01
N GLU A 18 10.12 9.94 1.05
CA GLU A 18 11.56 10.18 1.01
C GLU A 18 11.92 10.99 -0.23
N ARG A 19 12.80 11.98 -0.06
CA ARG A 19 13.37 12.75 -1.17
C ARG A 19 14.57 12.02 -1.73
N LEU A 20 14.65 11.87 -3.04
CA LEU A 20 15.73 11.17 -3.73
C LEU A 20 16.81 12.12 -4.24
N ASP A 21 17.51 12.79 -3.32
CA ASP A 21 18.50 13.85 -3.64
C ASP A 21 19.57 13.40 -4.63
N ARG A 22 20.07 12.17 -4.47
CA ARG A 22 21.11 11.63 -5.36
C ARG A 22 20.60 11.39 -6.78
N LEU A 23 19.34 10.96 -6.90
CA LEU A 23 18.72 10.72 -8.20
C LEU A 23 18.39 12.05 -8.89
N GLY A 24 17.86 13.03 -8.15
CA GLY A 24 17.64 14.39 -8.66
C GLY A 24 18.92 14.99 -9.25
N LYS A 25 20.01 14.93 -8.49
CA LYS A 25 21.34 15.41 -8.91
C LYS A 25 21.83 14.69 -10.17
N HIS A 26 21.68 13.37 -10.21
CA HIS A 26 22.06 12.57 -11.36
C HIS A 26 21.29 12.94 -12.64
N LEU A 27 20.04 13.37 -12.50
CA LEU A 27 19.15 13.76 -13.62
C LEU A 27 19.16 15.27 -13.92
N GLY A 28 20.05 16.05 -13.28
CA GLY A 28 20.26 17.46 -13.57
C GLY A 28 19.40 18.44 -12.78
N ASP A 29 18.81 18.02 -11.65
CA ASP A 29 18.14 18.88 -10.65
C ASP A 29 17.05 19.83 -11.18
N LYS A 30 16.42 19.50 -12.32
CA LYS A 30 15.32 20.31 -12.89
C LYS A 30 13.99 20.11 -12.16
N VAL A 31 13.86 18.99 -11.44
CA VAL A 31 12.66 18.63 -10.68
C VAL A 31 13.08 17.93 -9.39
N GLU A 32 12.27 18.09 -8.34
CA GLU A 32 12.44 17.32 -7.11
C GLU A 32 11.76 15.95 -7.24
N ILE A 33 12.48 14.88 -6.91
CA ILE A 33 11.96 13.51 -7.00
C ILE A 33 11.76 12.97 -5.59
N TYR A 34 10.55 12.47 -5.33
CA TYR A 34 10.18 11.83 -4.08
C TYR A 34 9.62 10.43 -4.32
N VAL A 35 9.73 9.57 -3.32
CA VAL A 35 9.08 8.26 -3.30
C VAL A 35 8.25 8.12 -2.03
N LYS A 36 6.99 7.70 -2.21
CA LYS A 36 6.12 7.27 -1.11
C LYS A 36 6.25 5.76 -0.94
N ARG A 37 6.73 5.33 0.23
CA ARG A 37 7.20 3.96 0.51
C ARG A 37 6.09 2.95 0.78
N GLU A 38 5.19 2.76 -0.19
CA GLU A 38 4.17 1.70 -0.10
C GLU A 38 4.77 0.30 -0.07
N ASP A 39 5.98 0.12 -0.62
CA ASP A 39 6.78 -1.10 -0.57
C ASP A 39 7.23 -1.51 0.85
N CYS A 40 7.07 -0.65 1.86
CA CYS A 40 7.41 -0.91 3.25
C CYS A 40 6.20 -0.78 4.18
N ASN A 41 4.98 -0.91 3.66
CA ASN A 41 3.78 -0.54 4.40
C ASN A 41 3.33 -1.57 5.46
N SER A 42 3.90 -2.78 5.49
CA SER A 42 3.46 -3.86 6.38
C SER A 42 4.54 -4.91 6.62
N GLY A 43 4.39 -5.67 7.71
CA GLY A 43 5.17 -6.88 8.00
C GLY A 43 4.67 -8.13 7.28
N LEU A 44 3.54 -8.06 6.57
CA LEU A 44 2.95 -9.19 5.85
C LEU A 44 3.64 -9.38 4.49
N ALA A 45 4.67 -10.25 4.45
CA ALA A 45 5.37 -10.66 3.23
C ALA A 45 5.73 -9.48 2.29
N PHE A 46 6.40 -8.47 2.86
CA PHE A 46 6.79 -7.19 2.21
C PHE A 46 5.65 -6.22 1.86
N GLY A 47 4.39 -6.61 1.98
CA GLY A 47 3.24 -5.72 1.80
C GLY A 47 3.12 -5.14 0.38
N GLY A 48 3.08 -3.81 0.27
CA GLY A 48 2.96 -3.12 -1.01
C GLY A 48 1.56 -2.60 -1.30
N ASN A 49 1.41 -2.01 -2.50
CA ASN A 49 0.18 -1.31 -2.87
C ASN A 49 -1.08 -2.19 -2.92
N LYS A 50 -0.94 -3.52 -3.05
CA LYS A 50 -2.08 -4.46 -3.05
C LYS A 50 -2.64 -4.59 -1.64
N LEU A 51 -1.79 -4.56 -0.62
CA LEU A 51 -2.20 -4.67 0.76
C LEU A 51 -3.04 -3.45 1.19
N ARG A 52 -2.68 -2.25 0.73
CA ARG A 52 -3.50 -1.03 0.95
C ARG A 52 -4.90 -1.14 0.31
N LYS A 53 -5.06 -1.87 -0.79
CA LYS A 53 -6.39 -2.16 -1.37
C LYS A 53 -7.16 -3.15 -0.51
N LEU A 54 -6.48 -4.21 -0.05
CA LEU A 54 -7.09 -5.26 0.76
C LEU A 54 -7.66 -4.75 2.08
N GLU A 55 -7.11 -3.68 2.66
CA GLU A 55 -7.69 -3.06 3.87
C GLU A 55 -9.18 -2.69 3.70
N TYR A 56 -9.66 -2.42 2.48
CA TYR A 56 -11.07 -2.12 2.20
C TYR A 56 -11.89 -3.32 1.70
N ILE A 57 -11.24 -4.44 1.37
CA ILE A 57 -11.92 -5.66 0.86
C ILE A 57 -12.09 -6.68 1.99
N VAL A 58 -11.12 -6.79 2.89
CA VAL A 58 -11.16 -7.73 4.02
C VAL A 58 -12.38 -7.53 4.92
N PRO A 59 -12.86 -6.31 5.25
CA PRO A 59 -14.09 -6.14 6.02
C PRO A 59 -15.30 -6.84 5.38
N ASP A 60 -15.45 -6.78 4.06
CA ASP A 60 -16.55 -7.42 3.33
C ASP A 60 -16.44 -8.96 3.35
N ALA A 61 -15.22 -9.49 3.21
CA ALA A 61 -14.96 -10.92 3.34
C ALA A 61 -15.30 -11.44 4.73
N ILE A 62 -14.96 -10.69 5.78
CA ILE A 62 -15.32 -11.00 7.17
C ILE A 62 -16.84 -10.92 7.37
N ALA A 63 -17.49 -9.85 6.88
CA ALA A 63 -18.93 -9.66 7.00
C ALA A 63 -19.75 -10.75 6.27
N SER A 64 -19.16 -11.32 5.21
CA SER A 64 -19.76 -12.41 4.43
C SER A 64 -19.46 -13.81 4.97
N ASP A 65 -18.77 -13.92 6.12
CA ASP A 65 -18.33 -15.20 6.71
C ASP A 65 -17.51 -16.07 5.74
N ALA A 66 -16.71 -15.42 4.89
CA ALA A 66 -15.83 -16.13 3.96
C ALA A 66 -14.66 -16.77 4.72
N ASP A 67 -14.36 -18.04 4.42
CA ASP A 67 -13.26 -18.80 5.06
C ASP A 67 -11.98 -18.82 4.23
N THR A 68 -12.06 -18.46 2.94
CA THR A 68 -10.99 -18.63 1.96
C THR A 68 -10.90 -17.43 1.03
N LEU A 69 -9.68 -16.87 0.89
CA LEU A 69 -9.39 -15.82 -0.10
C LEU A 69 -8.79 -16.44 -1.36
N VAL A 70 -9.51 -16.31 -2.49
CA VAL A 70 -9.04 -16.76 -3.81
C VAL A 70 -8.62 -15.54 -4.64
N THR A 71 -7.42 -15.58 -5.21
CA THR A 71 -6.88 -14.50 -6.07
C THR A 71 -6.13 -15.10 -7.26
N ILE A 72 -5.70 -14.25 -8.20
CA ILE A 72 -5.00 -14.66 -9.43
C ILE A 72 -3.79 -13.75 -9.71
N GLY A 73 -2.78 -14.29 -10.39
CA GLY A 73 -1.55 -13.59 -10.77
C GLY A 73 -1.17 -13.85 -12.23
N GLY A 74 0.02 -13.40 -12.63
CA GLY A 74 0.55 -13.65 -13.98
C GLY A 74 0.68 -15.15 -14.30
N VAL A 75 0.66 -15.46 -15.61
CA VAL A 75 0.80 -16.80 -16.18
C VAL A 75 2.25 -17.06 -16.56
#